data_AF-A0A7Z6XG42-F1
#
_entry.id   AF-A0A7Z6XG42-F1
#
_cell.length_a   1.000
_cell.length_b   1.000
_cell.length_c   1.000
_cell.angle_alpha   90.00
_cell.angle_beta   90.00
_cell.angle_gamma   90.00
#
_symmetry.space_group_name_H-M   'P 1'
#
loop_
_entity.id
_entity.type
_entity.pdbx_description
1 polymer ?
#
loop_
_entity_poly.entity_id
_entity_poly.type
_entity_poly.pdbx_seq_one_letter_code
_entity_poly.pdbx_strand_id
1 'polypeptide(L)'
;MTRSQQSRTSRLTRPSVAIAAAVAVTAGVVAAAPDAKTAAVAGPKLSLIAASKSVTLDSWKEEPGVYLDLGTYLTSEKGAFEFKVTRKSYKDPVVASQIIRNGKKTTTKALPAGLVKDFSGLPGFMEVNVVDAAGKSVLKKTESFCPNNASGRVRPDAPAQSKYPQSCPVNPFTLGSVWGVENGWAANTYAGYYSEPVQLAAGTYTAKVSVTKKYRDLFGIANKPQSVKLTVRERSWEAPEGGSGGAAAKVAASSPHSGHAGHAGHQAATDPAPSGHAGHGAPARTDAPASATTGAGATFNVGHGPYPPAPPALPWALKKQAAEKQAGKDAFGAQGFSAARVGDRAGQTDGSRQAPGAQPNAKRPTGKAAVPNVPKPDLRSLPAYGITVSDGYEDVPGKDYLAFSANVWNAGPAKLVVDGFRSPGAELMDAYQYFYDAKGKQVGYTPTGTMEWDPRPGHEHWHFTDFASYRLLKADKKETVRSGKEAFCLANTDAVDYTVKNANWHPSNTDLSTACGQENSISVREVLDVGSGDTYTQDLPGQSFDITNLPNGTYYIQVLANPENRLKETNHKNNSALRKVVLGGKKGARTVKVPAHHLVNAN
;
A
#
# COMPACT_ATOMS: atom_id res chain seq x y z
N MET A 1 55.97 76.68 42.90
CA MET A 1 56.55 76.34 44.21
C MET A 1 56.84 74.84 44.25
N THR A 2 58.12 74.50 44.45
CA THR A 2 58.67 73.32 45.15
C THR A 2 58.05 71.93 44.93
N ARG A 3 58.85 71.02 44.34
CA ARG A 3 59.47 69.83 44.98
C ARG A 3 58.57 68.59 44.93
N SER A 4 59.04 67.34 44.77
CA SER A 4 60.38 66.74 44.69
C SER A 4 60.23 65.27 44.28
N GLN A 5 61.05 64.87 43.31
CA GLN A 5 61.81 63.63 43.12
C GLN A 5 61.32 62.21 43.51
N GLN A 6 61.55 61.30 42.55
CA GLN A 6 62.21 59.98 42.64
C GLN A 6 61.44 58.81 43.32
N SER A 7 61.52 57.54 42.90
CA SER A 7 62.28 56.83 41.86
C SER A 7 61.83 55.35 41.78
N ARG A 8 62.37 54.63 40.77
CA ARG A 8 62.63 53.17 40.65
C ARG A 8 61.62 52.28 39.88
N THR A 9 61.95 52.12 38.59
CA THR A 9 62.18 50.87 37.82
C THR A 9 61.56 49.54 38.30
N SER A 10 60.75 48.88 37.45
CA SER A 10 61.22 47.73 36.63
C SER A 10 60.14 47.17 35.66
N ARG A 11 60.59 46.94 34.42
CA ARG A 11 60.28 45.87 33.43
C ARG A 11 58.84 45.54 32.97
N LEU A 12 58.61 45.90 31.69
CA LEU A 12 58.18 45.08 30.54
C LEU A 12 56.94 44.17 30.69
N THR A 13 55.86 44.48 29.97
CA THR A 13 55.59 43.96 28.61
C THR A 13 54.31 44.61 28.03
N ARG A 14 54.29 44.75 26.70
CA ARG A 14 53.36 45.57 25.88
C ARG A 14 51.95 44.97 25.76
N PRO A 15 50.96 45.82 25.45
CA PRO A 15 50.04 45.46 24.38
C PRO A 15 49.71 46.61 23.39
N SER A 16 49.15 46.21 22.25
CA SER A 16 48.18 46.95 21.41
C SER A 16 48.64 48.00 20.38
N VAL A 17 48.25 47.74 19.12
CA VAL A 17 47.43 48.56 18.16
C VAL A 17 47.67 50.08 18.18
N ALA A 18 47.96 50.81 17.10
CA ALA A 18 47.37 50.86 15.76
C ALA A 18 48.32 51.59 14.78
N ILE A 19 48.05 51.55 13.48
CA ILE A 19 47.86 52.72 12.59
C ILE A 19 47.72 52.22 11.13
N ALA A 20 46.74 52.80 10.43
CA ALA A 20 46.46 52.59 9.02
C ALA A 20 47.45 53.36 8.12
N ALA A 21 47.75 52.79 6.94
CA ALA A 21 48.15 53.56 5.75
C ALA A 21 47.74 52.77 4.50
N ALA A 22 47.07 53.47 3.58
CA ALA A 22 46.62 52.96 2.30
C ALA A 22 47.75 53.05 1.25
N VAL A 23 47.87 52.05 0.38
CA VAL A 23 48.52 52.17 -0.94
C VAL A 23 47.66 51.42 -1.95
N ALA A 24 47.32 52.12 -3.04
CA ALA A 24 46.53 51.63 -4.16
C ALA A 24 47.26 50.54 -4.95
N VAL A 25 46.54 49.50 -5.36
CA VAL A 25 46.99 48.54 -6.38
C VAL A 25 45.95 48.47 -7.49
N THR A 26 46.45 48.62 -8.70
CA THR A 26 45.78 48.66 -9.98
C THR A 26 44.90 47.44 -10.25
N ALA A 27 43.67 47.69 -10.71
CA ALA A 27 42.73 46.67 -11.16
C ALA A 27 43.20 46.07 -12.50
N GLY A 28 43.80 44.88 -12.43
CA GLY A 28 43.91 43.99 -13.58
C GLY A 28 42.59 43.24 -13.76
N VAL A 29 41.87 43.51 -14.86
CA VAL A 29 40.73 42.71 -15.28
C VAL A 29 41.25 41.37 -15.78
N VAL A 30 41.26 40.36 -14.91
CA VAL A 30 41.27 38.97 -15.37
C VAL A 30 39.82 38.59 -15.58
N ALA A 31 39.41 38.53 -16.85
CA ALA A 31 38.16 37.89 -17.23
C ALA A 31 38.26 36.41 -16.82
N ALA A 32 37.79 36.09 -15.61
CA ALA A 32 37.50 34.73 -15.23
C ALA A 32 36.35 34.27 -16.12
N ALA A 33 36.67 33.52 -17.18
CA ALA A 33 35.71 32.67 -17.85
C ALA A 33 35.01 31.84 -16.75
N PRO A 34 33.67 31.75 -16.73
CA PRO A 34 33.02 30.89 -15.77
C PRO A 34 33.44 29.46 -16.11
N ASP A 35 34.25 28.86 -15.24
CA ASP A 35 34.50 27.43 -15.27
C ASP A 35 33.14 26.74 -15.14
N ALA A 36 32.61 26.36 -16.29
CA ALA A 36 31.46 25.51 -16.47
C ALA A 36 31.83 24.09 -16.03
N LYS A 37 32.04 23.92 -14.73
CA LYS A 37 31.87 22.64 -14.03
C LYS A 37 31.03 22.93 -12.81
N THR A 38 29.75 23.20 -13.06
CA THR A 38 28.71 22.89 -12.07
C THR A 38 28.90 21.41 -11.75
N ALA A 39 29.53 21.11 -10.61
CA ALA A 39 29.63 19.75 -10.12
C ALA A 39 28.21 19.20 -10.07
N ALA A 40 27.87 18.32 -11.00
CA ALA A 40 26.56 17.70 -11.08
C ALA A 40 26.28 17.11 -9.69
N VAL A 41 25.22 17.57 -9.04
CA VAL A 41 24.77 16.96 -7.79
C VAL A 41 24.54 15.50 -8.13
N ALA A 42 25.40 14.61 -7.60
CA ALA A 42 25.34 13.19 -7.88
C ALA A 42 24.00 12.63 -7.40
N GLY A 43 23.05 12.55 -8.33
CA GLY A 43 21.74 11.96 -8.14
C GLY A 43 21.72 10.49 -8.58
N PRO A 44 20.59 9.80 -8.39
CA PRO A 44 20.43 8.43 -8.86
C PRO A 44 20.65 8.37 -10.37
N LYS A 45 21.38 7.35 -10.82
CA LYS A 45 21.48 6.95 -12.22
C LYS A 45 20.31 6.02 -12.52
N LEU A 46 19.37 6.50 -13.32
CA LEU A 46 18.19 5.74 -13.72
C LEU A 46 18.40 5.06 -15.06
N SER A 47 17.94 3.81 -15.21
CA SER A 47 17.97 3.11 -16.50
C SER A 47 16.69 2.30 -16.71
N LEU A 48 16.14 2.37 -17.92
CA LEU A 48 15.06 1.47 -18.35
C LEU A 48 15.68 0.14 -18.81
N ILE A 49 15.21 -0.97 -18.25
CA ILE A 49 15.63 -2.32 -18.63
C ILE A 49 14.41 -3.18 -18.97
N ALA A 50 14.60 -4.20 -19.79
CA ALA A 50 13.67 -5.31 -19.94
C ALA A 50 14.26 -6.54 -19.23
N ALA A 51 13.58 -7.03 -18.19
CA ALA A 51 13.99 -8.26 -17.51
C ALA A 51 13.71 -9.48 -18.39
N SER A 52 12.64 -9.42 -19.19
CA SER A 52 12.23 -10.45 -20.13
C SER A 52 12.36 -9.95 -21.57
N LYS A 53 12.93 -10.76 -22.46
CA LYS A 53 12.96 -10.47 -23.91
C LYS A 53 11.63 -10.77 -24.62
N SER A 54 10.80 -11.59 -23.98
CA SER A 54 9.48 -11.96 -24.46
C SER A 54 8.50 -12.13 -23.31
N VAL A 55 7.26 -11.75 -23.52
CA VAL A 55 6.14 -11.97 -22.59
C VAL A 55 4.97 -12.60 -23.34
N THR A 56 4.18 -13.39 -22.62
CA THR A 56 2.89 -13.89 -23.09
C THR A 56 1.82 -13.32 -22.18
N LEU A 57 0.84 -12.64 -22.76
CA LEU A 57 -0.27 -12.02 -22.05
C LEU A 57 -1.58 -12.65 -22.53
N ASP A 58 -2.51 -12.84 -21.61
CA ASP A 58 -3.79 -13.48 -21.90
C ASP A 58 -4.89 -12.42 -21.95
N SER A 59 -5.77 -12.57 -22.93
CA SER A 59 -7.08 -11.92 -22.99
C SER A 59 -8.13 -12.98 -22.72
N TRP A 60 -9.06 -12.73 -21.81
CA TRP A 60 -10.12 -13.67 -21.48
C TRP A 60 -11.37 -13.39 -22.32
N LYS A 61 -12.08 -14.42 -22.80
CA LYS A 61 -13.28 -14.24 -23.62
C LYS A 61 -14.40 -13.54 -22.85
N GLU A 62 -14.49 -13.84 -21.57
CA GLU A 62 -15.49 -13.34 -20.64
C GLU A 62 -15.15 -11.93 -20.15
N GLU A 63 -13.85 -11.57 -20.17
CA GLU A 63 -13.35 -10.21 -19.90
C GLU A 63 -12.29 -9.81 -20.94
N PRO A 64 -12.70 -9.38 -22.15
CA PRO A 64 -11.77 -9.10 -23.24
C PRO A 64 -10.85 -7.92 -22.97
N GLY A 65 -9.55 -8.15 -23.12
CA GLY A 65 -8.52 -7.11 -22.96
C GLY A 65 -7.21 -7.67 -22.44
N VAL A 66 -6.13 -6.93 -22.69
CA VAL A 66 -4.77 -7.31 -22.30
C VAL A 66 -4.15 -6.25 -21.40
N TYR A 67 -3.64 -6.65 -20.25
CA TYR A 67 -2.85 -5.80 -19.37
C TYR A 67 -1.37 -5.84 -19.76
N LEU A 68 -0.80 -4.71 -20.16
CA LEU A 68 0.55 -4.62 -20.72
C LEU A 68 1.67 -4.67 -19.67
N ASP A 69 1.74 -5.74 -18.88
CA ASP A 69 2.94 -6.05 -18.11
C ASP A 69 4.03 -6.61 -19.04
N LEU A 70 4.87 -5.72 -19.56
CA LEU A 70 5.89 -6.05 -20.55
C LEU A 70 7.21 -6.53 -19.91
N GLY A 71 7.25 -6.75 -18.60
CA GLY A 71 8.48 -7.16 -17.89
C GLY A 71 9.59 -6.09 -17.96
N THR A 72 9.21 -4.81 -18.03
CA THR A 72 10.13 -3.67 -18.08
C THR A 72 10.20 -2.95 -16.74
N TYR A 73 11.39 -2.50 -16.36
CA TYR A 73 11.67 -1.93 -15.05
C TYR A 73 12.53 -0.67 -15.16
N LEU A 74 12.29 0.29 -14.26
CA LEU A 74 13.15 1.46 -14.09
C LEU A 74 14.08 1.22 -12.90
N THR A 75 15.38 1.08 -13.16
CA THR A 75 16.40 0.88 -12.13
C THR A 75 16.84 2.19 -11.50
N SER A 76 17.27 2.14 -10.23
CA SER A 76 17.95 3.25 -9.56
C SER A 76 19.31 2.82 -9.03
N GLU A 77 20.39 3.42 -9.52
CA GLU A 77 21.75 3.15 -9.07
C GLU A 77 22.44 4.41 -8.55
N LYS A 78 23.51 4.25 -7.75
CA LYS A 78 24.29 5.37 -7.17
C LYS A 78 23.46 6.33 -6.30
N GLY A 79 22.29 5.90 -5.85
CA GLY A 79 21.35 6.69 -5.08
C GLY A 79 19.94 6.12 -5.20
N ALA A 80 19.09 6.48 -4.25
CA ALA A 80 17.67 6.20 -4.34
C ALA A 80 16.95 7.26 -5.18
N PHE A 81 15.91 6.84 -5.89
CA PHE A 81 15.01 7.74 -6.62
C PHE A 81 13.86 8.15 -5.74
N GLU A 82 14.04 9.20 -4.93
CA GLU A 82 13.11 9.55 -3.85
C GLU A 82 12.33 10.83 -4.14
N PHE A 83 11.04 10.84 -3.78
CA PHE A 83 10.17 11.99 -3.79
C PHE A 83 9.41 12.14 -2.48
N LYS A 84 9.26 13.39 -2.05
CA LYS A 84 8.22 13.80 -1.11
C LYS A 84 7.09 14.43 -1.90
N VAL A 85 5.89 13.87 -1.81
CA VAL A 85 4.68 14.35 -2.50
C VAL A 85 3.66 14.76 -1.45
N THR A 86 3.13 15.97 -1.56
CA THR A 86 2.22 16.51 -0.54
C THR A 86 1.20 17.45 -1.16
N ARG A 87 0.07 17.64 -0.47
CA ARG A 87 -0.77 18.82 -0.57
C ARG A 87 -1.03 19.40 0.81
N LYS A 88 -1.08 20.72 0.93
CA LYS A 88 -1.28 21.39 2.23
C LYS A 88 -2.71 21.26 2.73
N SER A 89 -3.66 21.30 1.82
CA SER A 89 -5.09 21.08 2.05
C SER A 89 -5.75 20.61 0.76
N TYR A 90 -7.04 20.27 0.80
CA TYR A 90 -7.80 19.93 -0.41
C TYR A 90 -8.05 21.12 -1.35
N LYS A 91 -7.71 22.36 -0.93
CA LYS A 91 -7.75 23.57 -1.78
C LYS A 91 -6.42 23.80 -2.51
N ASP A 92 -5.37 23.10 -2.12
CA ASP A 92 -4.03 23.26 -2.68
C ASP A 92 -3.74 22.11 -3.65
N PRO A 93 -3.04 22.38 -4.77
CA PRO A 93 -2.63 21.34 -5.69
C PRO A 93 -1.61 20.39 -5.04
N VAL A 94 -1.55 19.17 -5.56
CA VAL A 94 -0.48 18.22 -5.21
C VAL A 94 0.84 18.74 -5.79
N VAL A 95 1.89 18.70 -4.97
CA VAL A 95 3.25 19.07 -5.36
C VAL A 95 4.21 17.93 -5.03
N ALA A 96 5.22 17.74 -5.88
CA ALA A 96 6.26 16.74 -5.69
C ALA A 96 7.64 17.41 -5.65
N SER A 97 8.48 16.96 -4.73
CA SER A 97 9.88 17.37 -4.63
C SER A 97 10.77 16.14 -4.62
N GLN A 98 11.75 16.10 -5.51
CA GLN A 98 12.76 15.06 -5.53
C GLN A 98 13.76 15.29 -4.39
N ILE A 99 14.02 14.24 -3.62
CA ILE A 99 15.00 14.24 -2.54
C ILE A 99 16.25 13.52 -3.04
N ILE A 100 17.37 14.22 -3.10
CA ILE A 100 18.66 13.67 -3.53
C ILE A 100 19.59 13.63 -2.32
N ARG A 101 19.97 12.42 -1.94
CA ARG A 101 20.84 12.14 -0.78
C ARG A 101 22.22 11.72 -1.28
N ASN A 102 23.24 12.50 -0.95
CA ASN A 102 24.64 12.20 -1.25
C ASN A 102 25.46 12.23 0.05
N GLY A 103 25.68 11.05 0.63
CA GLY A 103 26.28 10.91 1.95
C GLY A 103 25.46 11.67 3.01
N LYS A 104 26.08 12.65 3.67
CA LYS A 104 25.41 13.50 4.68
C LYS A 104 24.64 14.67 4.08
N LYS A 105 24.84 14.99 2.80
CA LYS A 105 24.18 16.12 2.14
C LYS A 105 22.85 15.68 1.55
N THR A 106 21.77 16.35 1.94
CA THR A 106 20.45 16.20 1.31
C THR A 106 20.11 17.46 0.55
N THR A 107 19.71 17.32 -0.72
CA THR A 107 19.24 18.41 -1.56
C THR A 107 17.82 18.10 -2.02
N THR A 108 16.97 19.11 -2.07
CA THR A 108 15.58 18.99 -2.49
C THR A 108 15.38 19.78 -3.78
N LYS A 109 14.84 19.14 -4.82
CA LYS A 109 14.52 19.76 -6.11
C LYS A 109 13.02 19.68 -6.33
N ALA A 110 12.34 20.84 -6.34
CA ALA A 110 10.93 20.88 -6.70
C ALA A 110 10.73 20.40 -8.14
N LEU A 111 9.70 19.58 -8.36
CA LEU A 111 9.28 19.24 -9.72
C LEU A 111 8.43 20.36 -10.31
N PRO A 112 8.35 20.47 -11.66
CA PRO A 112 7.50 21.46 -12.31
C PRO A 112 6.05 21.44 -11.77
N ALA A 113 5.48 22.63 -11.55
CA ALA A 113 4.10 22.77 -11.14
C ALA A 113 3.14 22.10 -12.14
N GLY A 114 2.11 21.42 -11.63
CA GLY A 114 1.15 20.67 -12.45
C GLY A 114 1.69 19.38 -13.07
N LEU A 115 2.94 18.98 -12.75
CA LEU A 115 3.48 17.69 -13.21
C LEU A 115 2.71 16.51 -12.65
N VAL A 116 2.40 16.55 -11.35
CA VAL A 116 1.59 15.56 -10.64
C VAL A 116 0.22 16.15 -10.37
N LYS A 117 -0.83 15.33 -10.54
CA LYS A 117 -2.23 15.73 -10.31
C LYS A 117 -2.77 15.15 -9.01
N ASP A 118 -2.28 13.96 -8.65
CA ASP A 118 -2.72 13.15 -7.52
C ASP A 118 -1.53 12.35 -6.98
N PHE A 119 -1.82 11.34 -6.16
CA PHE A 119 -0.82 10.52 -5.49
C PHE A 119 -0.49 9.20 -6.21
N SER A 120 -1.02 8.96 -7.42
CA SER A 120 -0.91 7.69 -8.15
C SER A 120 0.44 7.49 -8.87
N GLY A 121 1.28 8.51 -8.93
CA GLY A 121 2.63 8.45 -9.50
C GLY A 121 2.93 9.58 -10.49
N LEU A 122 3.87 9.33 -11.40
CA LEU A 122 4.30 10.26 -12.44
C LEU A 122 3.51 10.01 -13.73
N PRO A 123 2.58 10.90 -14.13
CA PRO A 123 1.70 10.66 -15.26
C PRO A 123 2.42 10.75 -16.62
N GLY A 124 2.13 9.81 -17.52
CA GLY A 124 2.70 9.79 -18.88
C GLY A 124 4.23 9.60 -18.89
N PHE A 125 4.73 8.82 -17.94
CA PHE A 125 6.16 8.58 -17.78
C PHE A 125 6.67 7.58 -18.82
N MET A 126 5.91 6.52 -19.08
CA MET A 126 6.24 5.50 -20.05
C MET A 126 5.48 5.74 -21.36
N GLU A 127 6.11 5.48 -22.49
CA GLU A 127 5.51 5.39 -23.82
C GLU A 127 5.65 3.96 -24.32
N VAL A 128 4.51 3.36 -24.66
CA VAL A 128 4.40 2.00 -25.19
C VAL A 128 3.86 2.08 -26.60
N ASN A 129 4.59 1.49 -27.55
CA ASN A 129 4.17 1.34 -28.94
C ASN A 129 4.23 -0.14 -29.32
N VAL A 130 3.08 -0.76 -29.54
CA VAL A 130 2.98 -2.14 -29.99
C VAL A 130 2.89 -2.14 -31.51
N VAL A 131 3.77 -2.90 -32.16
CA VAL A 131 3.78 -3.09 -33.61
C VAL A 131 3.50 -4.55 -33.97
N ASP A 132 2.76 -4.76 -35.06
CA ASP A 132 2.52 -6.09 -35.62
C ASP A 132 3.77 -6.64 -36.35
N ALA A 133 3.64 -7.85 -36.92
CA ALA A 133 4.71 -8.49 -37.68
C ALA A 133 5.12 -7.72 -38.95
N ALA A 134 4.23 -6.90 -39.52
CA ALA A 134 4.53 -6.02 -40.65
C ALA A 134 5.22 -4.71 -40.22
N GLY A 135 5.40 -4.48 -38.91
CA GLY A 135 5.99 -3.28 -38.35
C GLY A 135 5.02 -2.10 -38.22
N LYS A 136 3.72 -2.32 -38.49
CA LYS A 136 2.68 -1.29 -38.34
C LYS A 136 2.34 -1.13 -36.86
N SER A 137 2.25 0.12 -36.38
CA SER A 137 1.78 0.42 -35.03
C SER A 137 0.29 0.06 -34.92
N VAL A 138 -0.03 -0.87 -34.02
CA VAL A 138 -1.40 -1.29 -33.71
C VAL A 138 -1.91 -0.67 -32.40
N LEU A 139 -0.99 -0.21 -31.55
CA LEU A 139 -1.31 0.50 -30.32
C LEU A 139 -0.19 1.47 -29.97
N LYS A 140 -0.57 2.68 -29.56
CA LYS A 140 0.32 3.64 -28.94
C LYS A 140 -0.35 4.24 -27.71
N LYS A 141 0.25 4.09 -26.54
CA LYS A 141 -0.25 4.68 -25.29
C LYS A 141 0.88 5.18 -24.41
N THR A 142 0.52 6.01 -23.44
CA THR A 142 1.40 6.38 -22.34
C THR A 142 0.88 5.80 -21.04
N GLU A 143 1.77 5.41 -20.14
CA GLU A 143 1.43 4.91 -18.80
C GLU A 143 2.03 5.81 -17.73
N SER A 144 1.31 5.93 -16.62
CA SER A 144 1.83 6.51 -15.38
C SER A 144 2.87 5.58 -14.75
N PHE A 145 3.89 6.14 -14.11
CA PHE A 145 4.89 5.38 -13.38
C PHE A 145 4.79 5.65 -11.89
N CYS A 146 4.46 4.62 -11.11
CA CYS A 146 4.53 4.67 -9.66
C CYS A 146 5.93 4.20 -9.20
N PRO A 147 6.76 5.06 -8.59
CA PRO A 147 8.09 4.65 -8.12
C PRO A 147 8.06 3.58 -7.01
N ASN A 148 6.96 3.45 -6.29
CA ASN A 148 6.78 2.44 -5.24
C ASN A 148 6.31 1.09 -5.79
N ASN A 149 6.05 0.95 -7.10
CA ASN A 149 5.42 -0.24 -7.64
C ASN A 149 6.38 -1.43 -7.71
N ALA A 150 5.91 -2.61 -7.25
CA ALA A 150 6.47 -3.95 -7.46
C ALA A 150 7.99 -3.95 -7.65
N SER A 151 8.71 -3.45 -6.64
CA SER A 151 10.13 -3.18 -6.75
C SER A 151 10.96 -4.38 -6.32
N GLY A 152 12.02 -4.67 -7.08
CA GLY A 152 12.94 -5.78 -6.80
C GLY A 152 14.40 -5.35 -6.85
N ARG A 153 15.28 -6.10 -6.18
CA ARG A 153 16.72 -5.92 -6.27
C ARG A 153 17.21 -6.24 -7.68
N VAL A 154 18.05 -5.38 -8.25
CA VAL A 154 18.72 -5.64 -9.54
C VAL A 154 20.18 -6.07 -9.38
N ARG A 155 20.71 -6.05 -8.15
CA ARG A 155 22.04 -6.58 -7.83
C ARG A 155 22.06 -7.22 -6.44
N PRO A 156 22.88 -8.27 -6.21
CA PRO A 156 22.87 -9.02 -4.94
C PRO A 156 23.30 -8.22 -3.72
N ASP A 157 24.16 -7.21 -3.90
CA ASP A 157 24.70 -6.33 -2.85
C ASP A 157 23.75 -5.17 -2.47
N ALA A 158 22.62 -5.02 -3.18
CA ALA A 158 21.60 -4.06 -2.81
C ALA A 158 20.95 -4.41 -1.46
N PRO A 159 20.44 -3.41 -0.71
CA PRO A 159 19.72 -3.65 0.54
C PRO A 159 18.65 -4.73 0.38
N ALA A 160 18.55 -5.66 1.34
CA ALA A 160 17.63 -6.79 1.27
C ALA A 160 16.16 -6.37 1.23
N GLN A 161 15.85 -5.18 1.74
CA GLN A 161 14.52 -4.58 1.76
C GLN A 161 14.59 -3.14 1.25
N SER A 162 13.55 -2.70 0.55
CA SER A 162 13.34 -1.29 0.22
C SER A 162 12.75 -0.59 1.43
N LYS A 163 13.27 0.61 1.73
CA LYS A 163 12.72 1.46 2.78
C LYS A 163 11.47 2.22 2.35
N TYR A 164 11.14 2.26 1.07
CA TYR A 164 9.97 3.00 0.56
C TYR A 164 8.70 2.13 0.62
N PRO A 165 7.50 2.74 0.65
CA PRO A 165 6.25 2.00 0.57
C PRO A 165 6.18 1.10 -0.67
N GLN A 166 5.30 0.09 -0.62
CA GLN A 166 5.14 -0.90 -1.71
C GLN A 166 4.13 -0.49 -2.79
N SER A 167 3.47 0.67 -2.64
CA SER A 167 2.53 1.21 -3.60
C SER A 167 2.46 2.73 -3.53
N CYS A 168 1.94 3.34 -4.60
CA CYS A 168 1.53 4.75 -4.60
C CYS A 168 0.07 4.83 -4.12
N PRO A 169 -0.31 5.81 -3.27
CA PRO A 169 -1.65 5.86 -2.71
C PRO A 169 -2.75 6.11 -3.75
N VAL A 170 -3.88 5.41 -3.59
CA VAL A 170 -5.10 5.56 -4.40
C VAL A 170 -6.16 6.44 -3.78
N ASN A 171 -6.07 6.65 -2.47
CA ASN A 171 -7.10 7.37 -1.75
C ASN A 171 -7.18 8.80 -2.30
N PRO A 172 -8.34 9.25 -2.81
CA PRO A 172 -8.49 10.59 -3.36
C PRO A 172 -8.22 11.67 -2.29
N PHE A 173 -8.33 11.29 -1.01
CA PHE A 173 -8.11 12.14 0.15
C PHE A 173 -6.71 12.04 0.78
N THR A 174 -5.74 11.31 0.21
CA THR A 174 -4.31 11.33 0.63
C THR A 174 -3.74 12.75 0.71
N LEU A 175 -3.06 13.10 1.80
CA LEU A 175 -2.43 14.41 2.02
C LEU A 175 -0.91 14.39 1.74
N GLY A 176 -0.26 13.25 1.95
CA GLY A 176 1.18 13.13 1.77
C GLY A 176 1.64 11.70 1.50
N SER A 177 2.65 11.56 0.65
CA SER A 177 3.28 10.28 0.34
C SER A 177 4.78 10.45 0.14
N VAL A 178 5.50 9.36 0.38
CA VAL A 178 6.90 9.22 -0.03
C VAL A 178 6.94 8.17 -1.12
N TRP A 179 7.47 8.56 -2.28
CA TRP A 179 7.71 7.65 -3.39
C TRP A 179 9.20 7.37 -3.49
N GLY A 180 9.59 6.13 -3.78
CA GLY A 180 10.90 5.92 -4.32
C GLY A 180 11.31 4.50 -4.66
N VAL A 181 12.40 4.45 -5.43
CA VAL A 181 13.12 3.23 -5.80
C VAL A 181 14.43 3.22 -5.02
N GLU A 182 14.64 2.18 -4.21
CA GLU A 182 15.87 2.04 -3.41
C GLU A 182 17.12 1.88 -4.30
N ASN A 183 18.28 2.30 -3.79
CA ASN A 183 19.54 2.15 -4.51
C ASN A 183 19.86 0.67 -4.76
N GLY A 184 20.02 0.30 -6.02
CA GLY A 184 20.22 -1.09 -6.46
C GLY A 184 18.92 -1.88 -6.62
N TRP A 185 17.78 -1.19 -6.61
CA TRP A 185 16.47 -1.74 -6.92
C TRP A 185 15.95 -1.21 -8.25
N ALA A 186 14.86 -1.81 -8.72
CA ALA A 186 14.09 -1.32 -9.85
C ALA A 186 12.59 -1.48 -9.59
N ALA A 187 11.80 -0.52 -10.05
CA ALA A 187 10.34 -0.57 -9.98
C ALA A 187 9.75 -0.98 -11.33
N ASN A 188 8.69 -1.77 -11.30
CA ASN A 188 7.98 -2.17 -12.52
C ASN A 188 7.38 -0.92 -13.20
N THR A 189 7.52 -0.86 -14.53
CA THR A 189 7.04 0.25 -15.36
C THR A 189 5.58 0.09 -15.80
N TYR A 190 5.01 -1.10 -15.61
CA TYR A 190 3.58 -1.35 -15.71
C TYR A 190 2.86 -0.69 -14.53
N ALA A 191 1.75 0.01 -14.75
CA ALA A 191 1.05 0.73 -13.69
C ALA A 191 0.14 -0.19 -12.84
N GLY A 192 0.15 -1.50 -13.09
CA GLY A 192 -0.61 -2.45 -12.28
C GLY A 192 -2.10 -2.16 -12.34
N TYR A 193 -2.70 -2.09 -11.16
CA TYR A 193 -4.10 -1.71 -10.90
C TYR A 193 -4.57 -0.43 -11.62
N TYR A 194 -3.67 0.51 -11.94
CA TYR A 194 -4.04 1.76 -12.63
C TYR A 194 -4.06 1.66 -14.15
N SER A 195 -3.74 0.49 -14.70
CA SER A 195 -3.64 0.31 -16.14
C SER A 195 -4.97 -0.14 -16.68
N GLU A 196 -5.50 0.57 -17.67
CA GLU A 196 -6.63 0.09 -18.43
C GLU A 196 -6.19 -1.04 -19.38
N PRO A 197 -6.96 -2.14 -19.47
CA PRO A 197 -6.69 -3.19 -20.43
C PRO A 197 -6.81 -2.63 -21.85
N VAL A 198 -6.02 -3.17 -22.77
CA VAL A 198 -6.02 -2.76 -24.17
C VAL A 198 -6.58 -3.86 -25.05
N GLN A 199 -7.31 -3.46 -26.08
CA GLN A 199 -7.82 -4.40 -27.07
C GLN A 199 -6.69 -4.76 -28.04
N LEU A 200 -6.24 -6.01 -27.97
CA LEU A 200 -5.26 -6.59 -28.89
C LEU A 200 -5.75 -7.98 -29.26
N ALA A 201 -5.83 -8.26 -30.56
CA ALA A 201 -6.18 -9.60 -31.03
C ALA A 201 -5.08 -10.61 -30.66
N ALA A 202 -5.46 -11.87 -30.49
CA ALA A 202 -4.50 -12.95 -30.31
C ALA A 202 -3.48 -12.96 -31.47
N GLY A 203 -2.19 -13.07 -31.15
CA GLY A 203 -1.14 -12.91 -32.13
C GLY A 203 0.24 -12.61 -31.54
N THR A 204 1.22 -12.36 -32.41
CA THR A 204 2.57 -11.97 -32.02
C THR A 204 2.85 -10.54 -32.45
N TYR A 205 3.43 -9.77 -31.55
CA TYR A 205 3.75 -8.36 -31.70
C TYR A 205 5.15 -8.06 -31.17
N THR A 206 5.62 -6.85 -31.43
CA THR A 206 6.78 -6.27 -30.73
C THR A 206 6.34 -5.03 -29.98
N ALA A 207 6.49 -5.02 -28.66
CA ALA A 207 6.28 -3.85 -27.83
C ALA A 207 7.57 -3.05 -27.71
N LYS A 208 7.56 -1.80 -28.16
CA LYS A 208 8.63 -0.82 -27.97
C LYS A 208 8.28 0.06 -26.79
N VAL A 209 9.10 0.01 -25.75
CA VAL A 209 8.88 0.70 -24.47
C VAL A 209 9.97 1.74 -24.27
N SER A 210 9.60 2.98 -23.93
CA SER A 210 10.58 4.03 -23.63
C SER A 210 10.07 4.97 -22.54
N VAL A 211 10.99 5.66 -21.86
CA VAL A 211 10.63 6.77 -20.97
C VAL A 211 10.41 8.02 -21.83
N THR A 212 9.33 8.78 -21.62
CA THR A 212 9.03 9.97 -22.44
C THR A 212 10.10 11.06 -22.32
N LYS A 213 10.29 11.86 -23.38
CA LYS A 213 11.35 12.89 -23.45
C LYS A 213 11.35 13.81 -22.23
N LYS A 214 10.16 14.25 -21.79
CA LYS A 214 9.98 15.11 -20.62
C LYS A 214 10.68 14.56 -19.38
N TYR A 215 10.53 13.29 -19.07
CA TYR A 215 11.13 12.67 -17.90
C TYR A 215 12.59 12.28 -18.11
N ARG A 216 12.97 11.95 -19.34
CA ARG A 216 14.39 11.78 -19.69
C ARG A 216 15.18 13.06 -19.42
N ASP A 217 14.67 14.20 -19.86
CA ASP A 217 15.32 15.49 -19.65
C ASP A 217 15.30 15.89 -18.16
N LEU A 218 14.19 15.64 -17.46
CA LEU A 218 14.03 16.03 -16.05
C LEU A 218 14.96 15.27 -15.10
N PHE A 219 15.20 13.98 -15.38
CA PHE A 219 15.96 13.06 -14.51
C PHE A 219 17.27 12.54 -15.14
N GLY A 220 17.64 12.99 -16.33
CA GLY A 220 18.88 12.57 -17.00
C GLY A 220 18.87 11.11 -17.46
N ILE A 221 17.73 10.60 -17.91
CA ILE A 221 17.58 9.20 -18.35
C ILE A 221 17.98 9.09 -19.82
N ALA A 222 18.87 8.15 -20.14
CA ALA A 222 19.30 7.93 -21.53
C ALA A 222 18.11 7.51 -22.41
N ASN A 223 18.08 8.00 -23.66
CA ASN A 223 17.10 7.58 -24.65
C ASN A 223 17.46 6.18 -25.20
N LYS A 224 17.14 5.14 -24.42
CA LYS A 224 17.37 3.73 -24.77
C LYS A 224 16.07 2.92 -24.67
N PRO A 225 15.19 2.99 -25.69
CA PRO A 225 13.99 2.18 -25.74
C PRO A 225 14.31 0.69 -25.63
N GLN A 226 13.42 -0.06 -24.99
CA GLN A 226 13.48 -1.52 -24.94
C GLN A 226 12.49 -2.11 -25.94
N SER A 227 12.83 -3.26 -26.52
CA SER A 227 11.94 -4.02 -27.39
C SER A 227 11.67 -5.38 -26.76
N VAL A 228 10.40 -5.70 -26.58
CA VAL A 228 9.94 -6.95 -25.97
C VAL A 228 9.03 -7.65 -26.98
N LYS A 229 9.29 -8.93 -27.26
CA LYS A 229 8.38 -9.76 -28.06
C LYS A 229 7.13 -10.02 -27.23
N LEU A 230 5.96 -9.69 -27.76
CA LEU A 230 4.68 -9.86 -27.09
C LEU A 230 3.87 -10.94 -27.81
N THR A 231 3.47 -11.98 -27.09
CA THR A 231 2.45 -12.93 -27.56
C THR A 231 1.16 -12.66 -26.82
N VAL A 232 0.07 -12.41 -27.53
CA VAL A 232 -1.28 -12.33 -26.97
C VAL A 232 -2.00 -13.65 -27.23
N ARG A 233 -2.56 -14.26 -26.19
CA ARG A 233 -3.40 -15.45 -26.30
C ARG A 233 -4.82 -15.12 -25.87
N GLU A 234 -5.78 -15.76 -26.51
CA GLU A 234 -7.16 -15.76 -26.04
C GLU A 234 -7.38 -16.98 -25.14
N ARG A 235 -8.01 -16.79 -23.99
CA ARG A 235 -8.35 -17.83 -23.01
C ARG A 235 -9.83 -17.72 -22.62
N SER A 236 -10.37 -18.78 -22.05
CA SER A 236 -11.74 -18.84 -21.53
C SER A 236 -11.76 -19.68 -20.26
N TRP A 237 -12.54 -19.26 -19.26
CA TRP A 237 -12.69 -20.00 -18.01
C TRP A 237 -13.52 -21.29 -18.20
N GLU A 238 -14.25 -21.39 -19.33
CA GLU A 238 -15.12 -22.53 -19.66
C GLU A 238 -14.44 -23.61 -20.52
N ALA A 239 -13.23 -23.35 -21.03
CA ALA A 239 -12.48 -24.32 -21.81
C ALA A 239 -11.63 -25.23 -20.89
N PRO A 240 -11.75 -26.57 -20.98
CA PRO A 240 -10.89 -27.46 -20.20
C PRO A 240 -9.42 -27.25 -20.60
N GLU A 241 -8.54 -27.00 -19.64
CA GLU A 241 -7.10 -26.88 -19.84
C GLU A 241 -6.53 -28.25 -20.28
N GLY A 242 -6.42 -28.49 -21.59
CA GLY A 242 -5.80 -29.72 -22.09
C GLY A 242 -6.01 -29.99 -23.57
N GLY A 243 -5.25 -29.31 -24.43
CA GLY A 243 -5.28 -29.55 -25.87
C GLY A 243 -4.00 -29.09 -26.58
N SER A 244 -2.84 -29.54 -26.11
CA SER A 244 -1.61 -29.43 -26.89
C SER A 244 -1.70 -30.37 -28.10
N GLY A 245 -1.67 -29.81 -29.30
CA GLY A 245 -1.69 -30.56 -30.55
C GLY A 245 -0.58 -31.59 -30.65
N GLY A 246 -0.97 -32.85 -30.80
CA GLY A 246 -0.17 -33.89 -31.42
C GLY A 246 -0.65 -34.07 -32.86
N ALA A 247 0.25 -33.86 -33.81
CA ALA A 247 0.01 -34.15 -35.22
C ALA A 247 -0.41 -35.62 -35.40
N ALA A 248 -1.66 -35.87 -35.76
CA ALA A 248 -2.10 -37.20 -36.18
C ALA A 248 -1.84 -37.34 -37.68
N ALA A 249 -0.72 -38.00 -38.00
CA ALA A 249 -0.49 -38.58 -39.31
C ALA A 249 -1.60 -39.60 -39.63
N LYS A 250 -2.11 -39.55 -40.85
CA LYS A 250 -3.06 -40.52 -41.42
C LYS A 250 -2.44 -41.93 -41.44
N VAL A 251 -3.12 -42.94 -40.89
CA VAL A 251 -3.18 -44.30 -41.48
C VAL A 251 -4.55 -44.92 -41.18
N ALA A 252 -5.02 -45.70 -42.15
CA ALA A 252 -6.38 -46.15 -42.40
C ALA A 252 -6.87 -47.35 -41.56
N ALA A 253 -8.18 -47.58 -41.74
CA ALA A 253 -9.05 -48.66 -41.29
C ALA A 253 -8.47 -50.08 -41.23
N SER A 254 -8.96 -50.90 -40.28
CA SER A 254 -9.89 -52.01 -40.56
C SER A 254 -10.21 -52.91 -39.34
N SER A 255 -11.52 -53.02 -39.06
CA SER A 255 -12.28 -54.22 -38.66
C SER A 255 -12.21 -54.88 -37.26
N PRO A 256 -13.33 -55.51 -36.82
CA PRO A 256 -13.65 -55.83 -35.42
C PRO A 256 -13.73 -57.36 -35.13
N HIS A 257 -14.02 -57.74 -33.88
CA HIS A 257 -14.64 -58.99 -33.35
C HIS A 257 -14.12 -59.24 -31.92
N SER A 258 -14.77 -59.85 -30.93
CA SER A 258 -16.17 -60.12 -30.51
C SER A 258 -16.06 -60.95 -29.21
N GLY A 259 -17.03 -60.88 -28.29
CA GLY A 259 -17.24 -61.85 -27.19
C GLY A 259 -17.47 -61.21 -25.82
N HIS A 260 -18.71 -60.92 -25.42
CA HIS A 260 -19.63 -61.75 -24.60
C HIS A 260 -19.21 -61.91 -23.12
N ALA A 261 -19.90 -61.25 -22.18
CA ALA A 261 -21.06 -61.76 -21.38
C ALA A 261 -20.57 -62.43 -20.06
N GLY A 262 -21.15 -62.25 -18.87
CA GLY A 262 -22.30 -61.50 -18.38
C GLY A 262 -22.50 -61.81 -16.87
N HIS A 263 -23.41 -61.05 -16.23
CA HIS A 263 -24.19 -61.36 -15.00
C HIS A 263 -23.44 -61.63 -13.67
N ALA A 264 -23.99 -61.47 -12.46
CA ALA A 264 -25.09 -60.72 -11.81
C ALA A 264 -25.16 -61.25 -10.34
N GLY A 265 -25.74 -60.47 -9.42
CA GLY A 265 -26.25 -60.95 -8.10
C GLY A 265 -25.41 -60.52 -6.89
N HIS A 266 -25.83 -59.68 -5.94
CA HIS A 266 -27.04 -59.54 -5.08
C HIS A 266 -26.79 -60.03 -3.63
N GLN A 267 -26.87 -59.08 -2.68
CA GLN A 267 -27.47 -59.11 -1.31
C GLN A 267 -26.88 -60.10 -0.27
N ALA A 268 -26.88 -59.89 1.05
CA ALA A 268 -27.12 -58.77 1.98
C ALA A 268 -26.77 -59.27 3.41
N ALA A 269 -26.64 -58.34 4.37
CA ALA A 269 -27.10 -58.41 5.78
C ALA A 269 -26.10 -58.55 6.95
N THR A 270 -26.42 -57.74 7.98
CA THR A 270 -26.28 -57.90 9.46
C THR A 270 -25.19 -57.09 10.22
N ASP A 271 -25.68 -56.24 11.14
CA ASP A 271 -25.03 -55.58 12.29
C ASP A 271 -25.06 -56.53 13.52
N PRO A 272 -24.20 -56.41 14.59
CA PRO A 272 -24.04 -55.19 15.43
C PRO A 272 -22.64 -54.92 16.07
N ALA A 273 -22.49 -53.74 16.69
CA ALA A 273 -21.29 -53.20 17.36
C ALA A 273 -20.93 -53.89 18.70
N PRO A 274 -19.69 -53.79 19.27
CA PRO A 274 -19.24 -52.57 20.00
C PRO A 274 -17.72 -52.23 20.02
N SER A 275 -17.42 -50.97 20.37
CA SER A 275 -16.19 -50.37 20.97
C SER A 275 -14.78 -50.70 20.46
N GLY A 276 -13.99 -49.66 20.14
CA GLY A 276 -12.51 -49.75 20.14
C GLY A 276 -11.79 -48.68 19.33
N HIS A 277 -10.92 -47.91 19.98
CA HIS A 277 -9.97 -46.96 19.37
C HIS A 277 -9.03 -47.62 18.35
N ALA A 278 -8.81 -46.98 17.20
CA ALA A 278 -7.50 -46.77 16.53
C ALA A 278 -7.72 -46.37 15.07
N GLY A 279 -6.96 -45.38 14.60
CA GLY A 279 -7.09 -44.81 13.27
C GLY A 279 -6.43 -45.62 12.15
N HIS A 280 -6.97 -45.45 10.94
CA HIS A 280 -6.31 -45.57 9.63
C HIS A 280 -7.17 -44.70 8.69
N GLY A 281 -6.63 -43.69 8.00
CA GLY A 281 -5.85 -43.85 6.78
C GLY A 281 -6.75 -43.59 5.56
N ALA A 282 -6.95 -42.31 5.19
CA ALA A 282 -7.63 -41.97 3.94
C ALA A 282 -6.69 -42.25 2.74
N PRO A 283 -7.20 -42.80 1.62
CA PRO A 283 -6.37 -43.21 0.48
C PRO A 283 -5.73 -42.02 -0.23
N ALA A 284 -4.51 -42.25 -0.74
CA ALA A 284 -3.70 -41.28 -1.46
C ALA A 284 -4.46 -40.68 -2.64
N ARG A 285 -4.74 -39.37 -2.58
CA ARG A 285 -5.08 -38.59 -3.77
C ARG A 285 -3.79 -38.33 -4.55
N THR A 286 -3.80 -38.70 -5.82
CA THR A 286 -2.76 -38.39 -6.80
C THR A 286 -2.55 -36.89 -6.89
N ASP A 287 -1.30 -36.43 -6.74
CA ASP A 287 -0.92 -35.02 -6.80
C ASP A 287 -1.34 -34.39 -8.13
N ALA A 288 -2.00 -33.23 -8.05
CA ALA A 288 -2.25 -32.38 -9.21
C ALA A 288 -0.91 -31.84 -9.76
N PRO A 289 -0.70 -31.83 -11.09
CA PRO A 289 0.51 -31.28 -11.68
C PRO A 289 0.63 -29.78 -11.36
N ALA A 290 1.84 -29.35 -10.97
CA ALA A 290 2.15 -27.98 -10.63
C ALA A 290 1.90 -27.04 -11.83
N SER A 291 0.99 -26.08 -11.65
CA SER A 291 0.77 -24.97 -12.58
C SER A 291 1.99 -24.04 -12.58
N ALA A 292 2.55 -23.78 -13.77
CA ALA A 292 3.64 -22.82 -13.97
C ALA A 292 3.17 -21.40 -13.60
N THR A 293 3.71 -20.85 -12.51
CA THR A 293 3.40 -19.49 -12.07
C THR A 293 4.03 -18.48 -13.03
N THR A 294 3.18 -17.67 -13.67
CA THR A 294 3.59 -16.52 -14.48
C THR A 294 4.05 -15.39 -13.56
N GLY A 295 5.28 -15.45 -13.04
CA GLY A 295 6.14 -14.30 -12.70
C GLY A 295 5.62 -13.07 -11.91
N ALA A 296 4.38 -13.04 -11.44
CA ALA A 296 3.77 -11.94 -10.72
C ALA A 296 3.74 -12.30 -9.22
N GLY A 297 4.62 -11.68 -8.45
CA GLY A 297 4.52 -11.69 -6.99
C GLY A 297 3.27 -10.95 -6.53
N ALA A 298 2.83 -11.26 -5.30
CA ALA A 298 1.59 -10.80 -4.66
C ALA A 298 1.14 -9.40 -5.09
N THR A 299 0.05 -9.35 -5.86
CA THR A 299 -0.71 -8.13 -6.09
C THR A 299 -1.49 -7.81 -4.82
N PHE A 300 -1.39 -6.56 -4.37
CA PHE A 300 -2.19 -6.05 -3.25
C PHE A 300 -3.67 -6.05 -3.65
N ASN A 301 -4.43 -6.99 -3.10
CA ASN A 301 -5.87 -7.07 -3.28
C ASN A 301 -6.53 -6.03 -2.36
N VAL A 302 -7.18 -5.03 -2.94
CA VAL A 302 -8.14 -4.18 -2.22
C VAL A 302 -9.52 -4.78 -2.43
N GLY A 303 -10.14 -5.25 -1.36
CA GLY A 303 -11.60 -5.21 -1.24
C GLY A 303 -12.42 -6.48 -1.49
N HIS A 304 -11.96 -7.51 -2.21
CA HIS A 304 -12.73 -8.75 -2.37
C HIS A 304 -11.82 -9.98 -2.49
N GLY A 305 -12.06 -11.01 -1.66
CA GLY A 305 -11.50 -12.35 -1.84
C GLY A 305 -12.15 -13.07 -3.03
N PRO A 306 -11.51 -14.10 -3.62
CA PRO A 306 -11.37 -15.38 -2.91
C PRO A 306 -10.05 -16.15 -3.16
N TYR A 307 -9.63 -16.94 -2.15
CA TYR A 307 -9.14 -18.34 -2.19
C TYR A 307 -8.23 -18.61 -0.98
N PRO A 308 -8.36 -19.76 -0.30
CA PRO A 308 -7.51 -20.13 0.82
C PRO A 308 -6.07 -20.37 0.37
N PRO A 309 -5.04 -19.92 1.13
CA PRO A 309 -3.65 -20.26 0.83
C PRO A 309 -3.44 -21.77 0.98
N ALA A 310 -2.74 -22.37 0.01
CA ALA A 310 -2.27 -23.75 0.12
C ALA A 310 -1.37 -23.91 1.37
N PRO A 311 -1.42 -25.05 2.08
CA PRO A 311 -0.52 -25.28 3.21
C PRO A 311 0.94 -25.19 2.76
N PRO A 312 1.85 -24.66 3.60
CA PRO A 312 3.24 -24.46 3.22
C PRO A 312 3.90 -25.80 2.92
N ALA A 313 4.28 -26.01 1.66
CA ALA A 313 5.23 -27.07 1.32
C ALA A 313 6.54 -26.76 2.05
N LEU A 314 7.07 -27.75 2.80
CA LEU A 314 8.38 -27.65 3.44
C LEU A 314 9.43 -27.22 2.40
N PRO A 315 10.12 -26.08 2.60
CA PRO A 315 11.17 -25.62 1.71
C PRO A 315 12.26 -26.69 1.51
N TRP A 316 12.69 -26.90 0.26
CA TRP A 316 13.85 -27.73 -0.10
C TRP A 316 15.13 -27.35 0.69
N ALA A 317 15.23 -26.09 1.14
CA ALA A 317 16.31 -25.60 2.01
C ALA A 317 16.32 -26.24 3.42
N LEU A 318 15.15 -26.63 3.96
CA LEU A 318 15.05 -27.34 5.24
C LEU A 318 15.37 -28.84 5.11
N LYS A 319 15.20 -29.43 3.91
CA LYS A 319 15.75 -30.75 3.57
C LYS A 319 17.28 -30.75 3.46
N LYS A 320 17.88 -29.61 3.09
CA LYS A 320 19.34 -29.46 3.01
C LYS A 320 19.99 -29.12 4.37
N GLN A 321 19.35 -28.32 5.22
CA GLN A 321 19.84 -28.01 6.56
C GLN A 321 19.81 -29.22 7.53
N ALA A 322 18.98 -30.23 7.25
CA ALA A 322 19.04 -31.52 7.94
C ALA A 322 20.24 -32.39 7.48
N ALA A 323 20.79 -32.15 6.28
CA ALA A 323 21.96 -32.84 5.73
C ALA A 323 23.27 -32.05 5.88
N GLU A 324 23.22 -30.73 6.09
CA GLU A 324 24.39 -29.84 6.27
C GLU A 324 24.73 -29.56 7.74
N LYS A 325 23.88 -30.00 8.68
CA LYS A 325 24.17 -30.01 10.13
C LYS A 325 25.34 -30.94 10.53
N GLN A 326 26.01 -31.53 9.56
CA GLN A 326 27.14 -32.45 9.72
C GLN A 326 28.49 -31.86 9.27
N ALA A 327 28.56 -30.58 8.88
CA ALA A 327 29.84 -29.95 8.50
C ALA A 327 30.00 -28.52 9.03
N GLY A 328 30.71 -28.40 10.17
CA GLY A 328 31.87 -27.50 10.34
C GLY A 328 31.67 -25.98 10.39
N LYS A 329 32.16 -25.41 11.50
CA LYS A 329 32.32 -23.97 11.78
C LYS A 329 33.31 -23.29 10.81
N ASP A 330 33.19 -21.96 10.74
CA ASP A 330 34.17 -20.96 10.29
C ASP A 330 34.19 -20.62 8.78
N ALA A 331 33.65 -19.45 8.42
CA ALA A 331 34.17 -18.65 7.29
C ALA A 331 33.70 -17.18 7.31
N PHE A 332 34.62 -16.31 7.76
CA PHE A 332 34.99 -14.99 7.23
C PHE A 332 34.02 -13.79 7.17
N GLY A 333 34.46 -12.70 7.84
CA GLY A 333 34.88 -11.51 7.08
C GLY A 333 34.19 -10.19 7.41
N ALA A 334 34.55 -9.58 8.54
CA ALA A 334 34.17 -8.22 8.90
C ALA A 334 34.93 -7.17 8.06
N GLN A 335 34.24 -6.50 7.13
CA GLN A 335 34.60 -5.18 6.57
C GLN A 335 33.43 -4.64 5.73
N GLY A 336 32.35 -4.27 6.41
CA GLY A 336 31.21 -3.57 5.80
C GLY A 336 31.38 -2.05 5.93
N PHE A 337 31.40 -1.34 4.81
CA PHE A 337 31.28 0.10 4.73
C PHE A 337 30.12 0.59 5.61
N SER A 338 30.43 1.38 6.63
CA SER A 338 29.44 2.04 7.47
C SER A 338 28.75 3.14 6.65
N ALA A 339 27.73 2.75 5.89
CA ALA A 339 26.69 3.68 5.49
C ALA A 339 26.22 4.42 6.75
N ALA A 340 26.25 5.74 6.71
CA ALA A 340 25.77 6.57 7.81
C ALA A 340 24.41 6.05 8.28
N ARG A 341 24.21 5.90 9.60
CA ARG A 341 22.90 5.60 10.20
C ARG A 341 21.93 6.75 9.88
N VAL A 342 21.34 6.71 8.69
CA VAL A 342 20.08 7.37 8.37
C VAL A 342 19.03 6.35 8.79
N GLY A 343 18.43 6.58 9.94
CA GLY A 343 17.46 5.69 10.53
C GLY A 343 16.99 6.25 11.86
N ASP A 344 15.78 5.84 12.22
CA ASP A 344 15.05 6.18 13.43
C ASP A 344 15.91 6.39 14.69
N ARG A 345 15.48 7.35 15.50
CA ARG A 345 15.98 7.54 16.88
C ARG A 345 14.96 6.97 17.85
N ALA A 346 15.36 6.77 19.11
CA ALA A 346 14.39 6.43 20.16
C ALA A 346 13.24 7.47 20.16
N GLY A 347 12.01 7.03 19.88
CA GLY A 347 10.82 7.87 19.83
C GLY A 347 10.50 8.54 18.51
N GLN A 348 11.32 8.34 17.48
CA GLN A 348 11.12 8.98 16.18
C GLN A 348 11.45 8.02 15.06
N THR A 349 10.45 7.66 14.28
CA THR A 349 10.68 7.01 13.00
C THR A 349 10.69 8.02 11.87
N ASP A 350 11.65 7.89 10.96
CA ASP A 350 11.64 8.61 9.68
C ASP A 350 10.84 7.85 8.61
N GLY A 351 10.14 6.77 9.02
CA GLY A 351 9.33 5.88 8.19
C GLY A 351 10.12 4.81 7.46
N SER A 352 11.45 4.89 7.45
CA SER A 352 12.28 4.02 6.60
C SER A 352 12.52 2.61 7.15
N ARG A 353 12.36 2.39 8.47
CA ARG A 353 12.48 1.05 9.07
C ARG A 353 11.16 0.30 8.97
N GLN A 354 11.25 -0.95 8.51
CA GLN A 354 10.23 -1.96 8.79
C GLN A 354 10.26 -2.24 10.30
N ALA A 355 9.40 -1.56 11.06
CA ALA A 355 9.27 -1.81 12.49
C ALA A 355 8.56 -3.16 12.70
N PRO A 356 9.02 -4.00 13.65
CA PRO A 356 8.24 -5.17 14.05
C PRO A 356 6.83 -4.73 14.46
N GLY A 357 5.82 -5.43 13.95
CA GLY A 357 4.43 -5.19 14.32
C GLY A 357 4.24 -5.25 15.85
N ALA A 358 3.28 -4.49 16.36
CA ALA A 358 3.02 -4.45 17.79
C ALA A 358 2.61 -5.84 18.30
N GLN A 359 3.36 -6.41 19.23
CA GLN A 359 3.13 -7.79 19.71
C GLN A 359 1.92 -7.89 20.64
N PRO A 360 0.89 -8.70 20.32
CA PRO A 360 -0.30 -8.88 21.14
C PRO A 360 0.04 -9.18 22.60
N ASN A 361 -0.74 -8.64 23.55
CA ASN A 361 -0.57 -9.05 24.94
C ASN A 361 -1.04 -10.50 25.10
N ALA A 362 -0.21 -11.35 25.73
CA ALA A 362 -0.53 -12.77 25.91
C ALA A 362 -1.72 -13.02 26.85
N LYS A 363 -2.11 -12.02 27.65
CA LYS A 363 -3.18 -12.10 28.63
C LYS A 363 -3.91 -10.78 28.72
N ARG A 364 -5.18 -10.85 29.08
CA ARG A 364 -5.98 -9.70 29.51
C ARG A 364 -5.21 -8.89 30.56
N PRO A 365 -5.15 -7.55 30.45
CA PRO A 365 -4.36 -6.76 31.37
C PRO A 365 -5.02 -6.80 32.77
N THR A 366 -4.19 -7.02 33.79
CA THR A 366 -4.61 -7.01 35.20
C THR A 366 -3.96 -5.82 35.92
N GLY A 367 -4.62 -5.27 36.94
CA GLY A 367 -4.14 -4.13 37.71
C GLY A 367 -4.88 -2.81 37.43
N LYS A 368 -4.30 -1.69 37.87
CA LYS A 368 -4.93 -0.37 37.74
C LYS A 368 -4.79 0.17 36.32
N ALA A 369 -5.92 0.42 35.66
CA ALA A 369 -5.95 1.15 34.39
C ALA A 369 -5.35 2.55 34.56
N ALA A 370 -4.53 2.96 33.59
CA ALA A 370 -3.87 4.25 33.59
C ALA A 370 -3.68 4.76 32.16
N VAL A 371 -4.03 6.02 31.96
CA VAL A 371 -3.76 6.76 30.72
C VAL A 371 -2.53 7.64 30.98
N PRO A 372 -1.32 7.19 30.62
CA PRO A 372 -0.10 7.92 30.90
C PRO A 372 0.00 9.20 30.05
N ASN A 373 0.82 10.14 30.53
CA ASN A 373 1.19 11.35 29.78
C ASN A 373 2.25 11.04 28.72
N VAL A 374 1.90 10.17 27.77
CA VAL A 374 2.67 9.89 26.56
C VAL A 374 1.89 10.34 25.32
N PRO A 375 2.56 10.47 24.16
CA PRO A 375 1.88 10.82 22.92
C PRO A 375 0.79 9.78 22.59
N LYS A 376 -0.34 10.26 22.07
CA LYS A 376 -1.54 9.49 21.75
C LYS A 376 -1.79 9.55 20.24
N PRO A 377 -2.65 8.68 19.67
CA PRO A 377 -3.12 8.85 18.30
C PRO A 377 -3.88 10.16 18.12
N ASP A 378 -4.10 10.56 16.87
CA ASP A 378 -4.96 11.68 16.46
C ASP A 378 -5.87 11.17 15.35
N LEU A 379 -7.06 10.72 15.72
CA LEU A 379 -8.01 10.15 14.77
C LEU A 379 -8.72 11.27 14.01
N ARG A 380 -8.72 11.16 12.69
CA ARG A 380 -9.33 12.14 11.81
C ARG A 380 -10.14 11.43 10.74
N SER A 381 -11.31 11.96 10.43
CA SER A 381 -12.12 11.44 9.33
C SER A 381 -11.73 12.13 8.01
N LEU A 382 -11.80 11.39 6.91
CA LEU A 382 -11.75 11.94 5.55
C LEU A 382 -13.18 12.14 5.02
N PRO A 383 -13.41 13.08 4.07
CA PRO A 383 -14.69 13.16 3.39
C PRO A 383 -15.00 11.84 2.66
N ALA A 384 -16.28 11.43 2.65
CA ALA A 384 -16.71 10.25 1.92
C ALA A 384 -16.49 10.38 0.39
N TYR A 385 -16.28 9.26 -0.29
CA TYR A 385 -16.06 9.15 -1.74
C TYR A 385 -16.68 7.84 -2.27
N GLY A 386 -16.59 7.56 -3.57
CA GLY A 386 -17.23 6.39 -4.17
C GLY A 386 -18.76 6.37 -3.96
N ILE A 387 -19.40 7.54 -4.00
CA ILE A 387 -20.81 7.71 -3.62
C ILE A 387 -21.70 7.43 -4.82
N THR A 388 -22.55 6.43 -4.68
CA THR A 388 -23.49 5.99 -5.71
C THR A 388 -24.86 5.70 -5.10
N VAL A 389 -25.89 5.60 -5.95
CA VAL A 389 -27.18 5.03 -5.55
C VAL A 389 -27.19 3.57 -5.98
N SER A 390 -27.56 2.68 -5.07
CA SER A 390 -27.77 1.25 -5.33
C SER A 390 -29.15 0.80 -4.82
N ASP A 391 -29.62 -0.34 -5.29
CA ASP A 391 -30.77 -1.09 -4.77
C ASP A 391 -30.44 -1.89 -3.49
N GLY A 392 -29.16 -2.05 -3.17
CA GLY A 392 -28.68 -2.61 -1.91
C GLY A 392 -28.08 -4.01 -2.01
N TYR A 393 -27.66 -4.50 -3.18
CA TYR A 393 -27.11 -5.86 -3.41
C TYR A 393 -28.08 -7.02 -3.12
N GLU A 394 -28.87 -6.94 -2.06
CA GLU A 394 -30.15 -7.61 -1.93
C GLU A 394 -31.14 -6.76 -2.72
N ASP A 395 -31.60 -7.25 -3.88
CA ASP A 395 -32.61 -6.59 -4.74
C ASP A 395 -33.94 -6.40 -3.98
N VAL A 396 -34.00 -5.55 -2.96
CA VAL A 396 -35.21 -5.26 -2.19
C VAL A 396 -36.05 -4.31 -3.03
N PRO A 397 -37.15 -4.78 -3.64
CA PRO A 397 -37.84 -3.99 -4.64
C PRO A 397 -38.36 -2.67 -4.07
N GLY A 398 -38.04 -1.56 -4.72
CA GLY A 398 -38.53 -0.23 -4.36
C GLY A 398 -37.79 0.45 -3.20
N LYS A 399 -36.59 -0.02 -2.85
CA LYS A 399 -35.65 0.68 -1.97
C LYS A 399 -34.51 1.31 -2.76
N ASP A 400 -34.03 2.45 -2.25
CA ASP A 400 -32.87 3.14 -2.78
C ASP A 400 -31.90 3.43 -1.63
N TYR A 401 -30.65 2.99 -1.78
CA TYR A 401 -29.59 3.17 -0.81
C TYR A 401 -28.51 4.11 -1.36
N LEU A 402 -28.00 4.99 -0.50
CA LEU A 402 -26.84 5.82 -0.80
C LEU A 402 -25.59 5.12 -0.28
N ALA A 403 -24.88 4.46 -1.20
CA ALA A 403 -23.61 3.81 -0.91
C ALA A 403 -22.46 4.82 -0.89
N PHE A 404 -21.42 4.56 -0.11
CA PHE A 404 -20.24 5.43 -0.01
C PHE A 404 -19.05 4.70 0.64
N SER A 405 -17.83 5.15 0.36
CA SER A 405 -16.63 4.79 1.13
C SER A 405 -16.35 5.84 2.21
N ALA A 406 -15.94 5.38 3.40
CA ALA A 406 -15.56 6.20 4.54
C ALA A 406 -14.19 5.80 5.06
N ASN A 407 -13.42 6.77 5.56
CA ASN A 407 -12.08 6.55 6.08
C ASN A 407 -11.84 7.32 7.38
N VAL A 408 -11.27 6.63 8.37
CA VAL A 408 -10.68 7.24 9.57
C VAL A 408 -9.18 6.94 9.56
N TRP A 409 -8.36 7.96 9.77
CA TRP A 409 -6.90 7.82 9.76
C TRP A 409 -6.25 8.39 11.00
N ASN A 410 -5.05 7.89 11.30
CA ASN A 410 -4.28 8.32 12.45
C ASN A 410 -3.19 9.33 12.02
N ALA A 411 -3.40 10.61 12.33
CA ALA A 411 -2.43 11.67 12.06
C ALA A 411 -1.21 11.67 13.01
N GLY A 412 -1.18 10.74 13.97
CA GLY A 412 -0.11 10.58 14.94
C GLY A 412 -0.22 11.53 16.12
N PRO A 413 0.85 11.69 16.92
CA PRO A 413 2.20 11.16 16.72
C PRO A 413 2.41 9.71 17.19
N ALA A 414 1.39 9.02 17.70
CA ALA A 414 1.49 7.62 18.14
C ALA A 414 0.47 6.73 17.43
N LYS A 415 0.81 5.44 17.25
CA LYS A 415 -0.12 4.43 16.75
C LYS A 415 -1.29 4.20 17.72
N LEU A 416 -2.45 3.83 17.19
CA LEU A 416 -3.54 3.27 17.98
C LEU A 416 -3.34 1.76 18.09
N VAL A 417 -3.39 1.21 19.31
CA VAL A 417 -3.29 -0.24 19.56
C VAL A 417 -4.41 -0.64 20.50
N VAL A 418 -5.25 -1.58 20.06
CA VAL A 418 -6.36 -2.12 20.83
C VAL A 418 -6.26 -3.64 20.85
N ASP A 419 -6.34 -4.26 22.04
CA ASP A 419 -6.54 -5.72 22.14
C ASP A 419 -7.96 -6.01 22.62
N GLY A 420 -8.59 -7.01 21.99
CA GLY A 420 -9.78 -7.67 22.47
C GLY A 420 -9.44 -8.96 23.21
N PHE A 421 -10.14 -9.24 24.31
CA PHE A 421 -10.08 -10.53 25.01
C PHE A 421 -11.48 -11.02 25.35
N ARG A 422 -11.78 -12.29 25.08
CA ARG A 422 -13.00 -12.94 25.55
C ARG A 422 -12.73 -14.28 26.23
N SER A 423 -13.67 -14.67 27.08
CA SER A 423 -13.73 -16.05 27.59
C SER A 423 -14.20 -16.99 26.48
N PRO A 424 -13.77 -18.27 26.48
CA PRO A 424 -14.31 -19.26 25.55
C PRO A 424 -15.84 -19.30 25.60
N GLY A 425 -16.48 -19.25 24.43
CA GLY A 425 -17.94 -19.26 24.29
C GLY A 425 -18.65 -17.91 24.46
N ALA A 426 -17.94 -16.84 24.84
CA ALA A 426 -18.54 -15.50 24.89
C ALA A 426 -18.67 -14.88 23.48
N GLU A 427 -19.75 -14.13 23.25
CA GLU A 427 -20.02 -13.48 21.97
C GLU A 427 -19.16 -12.22 21.76
N LEU A 428 -18.88 -11.47 22.83
CA LEU A 428 -18.12 -10.21 22.79
C LEU A 428 -16.73 -10.35 23.40
N MET A 429 -15.78 -9.57 22.87
CA MET A 429 -14.49 -9.31 23.52
C MET A 429 -14.53 -8.02 24.31
N ASP A 430 -13.89 -8.02 25.49
CA ASP A 430 -13.56 -6.78 26.20
C ASP A 430 -12.34 -6.14 25.53
N ALA A 431 -12.45 -4.86 25.15
CA ALA A 431 -11.42 -4.14 24.43
C ALA A 431 -10.60 -3.20 25.33
N TYR A 432 -9.29 -3.17 25.11
CA TYR A 432 -8.34 -2.36 25.87
C TYR A 432 -7.41 -1.60 24.93
N GLN A 433 -7.31 -0.29 25.11
CA GLN A 433 -6.33 0.54 24.41
C GLN A 433 -4.99 0.52 25.17
N TYR A 434 -3.88 0.38 24.44
CA TYR A 434 -2.53 0.37 25.01
C TYR A 434 -1.72 1.60 24.62
N PHE A 435 -0.89 2.06 25.55
CA PHE A 435 -0.05 3.25 25.38
C PHE A 435 1.43 2.88 25.43
N TYR A 436 2.21 3.46 24.52
CA TYR A 436 3.64 3.19 24.36
C TYR A 436 4.45 4.46 24.56
N ASP A 437 5.62 4.32 25.18
CA ASP A 437 6.59 5.40 25.25
C ASP A 437 7.38 5.55 23.94
N ALA A 438 8.25 6.56 23.88
CA ALA A 438 9.16 6.79 22.77
C ALA A 438 10.03 5.55 22.41
N LYS A 439 10.39 4.71 23.38
CA LYS A 439 11.22 3.53 23.12
C LYS A 439 10.39 2.34 22.62
N GLY A 440 9.08 2.50 22.45
CA GLY A 440 8.16 1.44 22.07
C GLY A 440 7.81 0.51 23.24
N LYS A 441 8.10 0.90 24.49
CA LYS A 441 7.70 0.13 25.67
C LYS A 441 6.26 0.46 26.02
N GLN A 442 5.43 -0.56 26.24
CA GLN A 442 4.09 -0.38 26.78
C GLN A 442 4.17 0.17 28.22
N VAL A 443 3.50 1.30 28.47
CA VAL A 443 3.57 2.04 29.74
C VAL A 443 2.20 2.30 30.37
N GLY A 444 1.13 1.87 29.72
CA GLY A 444 -0.22 1.96 30.28
C GLY A 444 -1.25 1.29 29.39
N TYR A 445 -2.46 1.18 29.92
CA TYR A 445 -3.63 0.71 29.20
C TYR A 445 -4.90 1.29 29.83
N THR A 446 -5.99 1.29 29.07
CA THR A 446 -7.32 1.61 29.59
C THR A 446 -8.39 0.76 28.90
N PRO A 447 -9.45 0.32 29.61
CA PRO A 447 -10.63 -0.25 28.97
C PRO A 447 -11.23 0.76 27.99
N THR A 448 -11.65 0.30 26.81
CA THR A 448 -12.05 1.20 25.72
C THR A 448 -13.30 0.75 24.95
N GLY A 449 -13.94 -0.34 25.35
CA GLY A 449 -15.21 -0.79 24.76
C GLY A 449 -15.23 -2.30 24.58
N THR A 450 -15.84 -2.75 23.50
CA THR A 450 -15.95 -4.17 23.14
C THR A 450 -15.51 -4.43 21.70
N MET A 451 -15.34 -5.71 21.33
CA MET A 451 -15.32 -6.13 19.94
C MET A 451 -16.39 -7.18 19.70
N GLU A 452 -17.02 -7.13 18.53
CA GLU A 452 -18.06 -8.06 18.08
C GLU A 452 -17.63 -8.80 16.81
N TRP A 453 -18.11 -10.01 16.61
CA TRP A 453 -17.89 -10.77 15.38
C TRP A 453 -18.91 -10.39 14.32
N ASP A 454 -18.46 -10.09 13.10
CA ASP A 454 -19.35 -9.86 11.97
C ASP A 454 -19.40 -11.11 11.06
N PRO A 455 -20.51 -11.88 11.05
CA PRO A 455 -20.59 -13.13 10.30
C PRO A 455 -20.95 -12.93 8.82
N ARG A 456 -21.05 -11.69 8.34
CA ARG A 456 -21.46 -11.41 6.96
C ARG A 456 -20.35 -11.80 5.98
N PRO A 457 -20.67 -12.41 4.82
CA PRO A 457 -19.67 -12.73 3.80
C PRO A 457 -18.81 -11.51 3.43
N GLY A 458 -17.49 -11.67 3.44
CA GLY A 458 -16.53 -10.57 3.21
C GLY A 458 -16.21 -9.72 4.44
N HIS A 459 -16.93 -9.90 5.55
CA HIS A 459 -16.73 -9.21 6.82
C HIS A 459 -16.44 -10.14 7.99
N GLU A 460 -16.11 -11.42 7.73
CA GLU A 460 -15.83 -12.50 8.69
C GLU A 460 -14.56 -12.24 9.52
N HIS A 461 -14.60 -11.21 10.37
CA HIS A 461 -13.54 -10.80 11.28
C HIS A 461 -14.11 -10.02 12.48
N TRP A 462 -13.30 -9.80 13.52
CA TRP A 462 -13.72 -9.03 14.70
C TRP A 462 -13.73 -7.52 14.41
N HIS A 463 -14.68 -6.81 15.01
CA HIS A 463 -14.88 -5.37 14.86
C HIS A 463 -14.87 -4.68 16.21
N PHE A 464 -14.02 -3.67 16.38
CA PHE A 464 -14.08 -2.76 17.52
C PHE A 464 -15.33 -1.87 17.46
N THR A 465 -16.18 -1.97 18.48
CA THR A 465 -17.41 -1.18 18.61
C THR A 465 -17.10 0.29 18.90
N ASP A 466 -17.89 1.21 18.36
CA ASP A 466 -17.77 2.66 18.55
C ASP A 466 -16.48 3.27 17.94
N PHE A 467 -15.91 2.67 16.89
CA PHE A 467 -14.77 3.29 16.18
C PHE A 467 -15.19 4.50 15.35
N ALA A 468 -16.30 4.39 14.62
CA ALA A 468 -16.82 5.43 13.75
C ALA A 468 -18.34 5.42 13.71
N SER A 469 -18.95 6.57 13.40
CA SER A 469 -20.37 6.72 13.17
C SER A 469 -20.61 7.48 11.87
N TYR A 470 -21.55 6.99 11.06
CA TYR A 470 -21.93 7.62 9.80
C TYR A 470 -23.35 8.16 9.87
N ARG A 471 -23.52 9.42 9.48
CA ARG A 471 -24.80 10.12 9.53
C ARG A 471 -25.07 10.86 8.24
N LEU A 472 -26.31 10.80 7.77
CA LEU A 472 -26.79 11.67 6.72
C LEU A 472 -27.48 12.87 7.38
N LEU A 473 -26.95 14.06 7.12
CA LEU A 473 -27.45 15.31 7.65
C LEU A 473 -28.19 16.09 6.56
N LYS A 474 -29.25 16.80 6.95
CA LYS A 474 -29.93 17.78 6.09
C LYS A 474 -29.07 19.02 5.87
N ALA A 475 -29.55 19.94 5.04
CA ALA A 475 -28.86 21.21 4.75
C ALA A 475 -28.55 22.05 6.01
N ASP A 476 -29.42 22.00 7.01
CA ASP A 476 -29.29 22.66 8.32
C ASP A 476 -28.38 21.89 9.31
N LYS A 477 -27.71 20.82 8.86
CA LYS A 477 -26.87 19.92 9.65
C LYS A 477 -27.60 19.11 10.72
N LYS A 478 -28.93 19.05 10.70
CA LYS A 478 -29.67 18.12 11.54
C LYS A 478 -29.63 16.73 10.95
N GLU A 479 -29.43 15.75 11.82
CA GLU A 479 -29.42 14.34 11.46
C GLU A 479 -30.77 13.90 10.88
N THR A 480 -30.73 13.08 9.82
CA THR A 480 -31.93 12.53 9.20
C THR A 480 -31.90 11.03 9.05
N VAL A 481 -30.73 10.44 8.90
CA VAL A 481 -30.51 8.98 8.84
C VAL A 481 -29.17 8.70 9.52
N ARG A 482 -29.14 7.68 10.38
CA ARG A 482 -27.91 7.13 10.98
C ARG A 482 -27.68 5.76 10.37
N SER A 483 -26.43 5.47 9.99
CA SER A 483 -26.04 4.12 9.58
C SER A 483 -26.05 3.19 10.78
N GLY A 484 -26.39 1.92 10.58
CA GLY A 484 -26.27 0.88 11.61
C GLY A 484 -24.86 0.35 11.77
N LYS A 485 -23.90 0.77 10.94
CA LYS A 485 -22.49 0.35 11.04
C LYS A 485 -21.75 1.19 12.08
N GLU A 486 -21.49 0.58 13.24
CA GLU A 486 -20.82 1.23 14.38
C GLU A 486 -19.58 0.48 14.88
N ALA A 487 -19.33 -0.73 14.37
CA ALA A 487 -18.17 -1.55 14.69
C ALA A 487 -17.31 -1.81 13.45
N PHE A 488 -15.98 -1.72 13.60
CA PHE A 488 -15.01 -1.78 12.50
C PHE A 488 -13.72 -2.49 12.92
N CYS A 489 -13.07 -3.21 12.00
CA CYS A 489 -11.73 -3.78 12.19
C CYS A 489 -10.67 -2.70 11.94
N LEU A 490 -9.77 -2.43 12.88
CA LEU A 490 -8.72 -1.42 12.69
C LEU A 490 -7.54 -1.97 11.87
N ALA A 491 -7.50 -1.66 10.58
CA ALA A 491 -6.45 -2.08 9.66
C ALA A 491 -5.80 -0.91 8.90
N ASN A 492 -4.55 -1.12 8.46
CA ASN A 492 -3.78 -0.11 7.73
C ASN A 492 -4.04 -0.21 6.22
N THR A 493 -5.30 0.01 5.82
CA THR A 493 -5.77 -0.17 4.44
C THR A 493 -5.25 0.89 3.46
N ASP A 494 -5.07 2.13 3.93
CA ASP A 494 -4.71 3.28 3.08
C ASP A 494 -3.51 4.06 3.62
N ALA A 495 -2.66 4.53 2.71
CA ALA A 495 -1.65 5.54 3.02
C ALA A 495 -2.25 6.95 2.86
N VAL A 496 -2.56 7.61 3.99
CA VAL A 496 -3.20 8.92 4.00
C VAL A 496 -2.18 10.05 4.08
N ASP A 497 -1.24 10.01 5.02
CA ASP A 497 -0.14 10.97 5.06
C ASP A 497 1.13 10.34 5.63
N TYR A 498 1.97 9.81 4.75
CA TYR A 498 3.28 9.26 5.12
C TYR A 498 4.37 10.32 5.28
N THR A 499 4.01 11.60 5.24
CA THR A 499 4.94 12.71 5.45
C THR A 499 4.84 13.34 6.83
N VAL A 500 3.85 12.94 7.64
CA VAL A 500 3.77 13.34 9.04
C VAL A 500 4.90 12.71 9.85
N LYS A 501 5.21 13.33 10.98
CA LYS A 501 6.21 12.83 11.91
C LYS A 501 5.79 11.45 12.44
N ASN A 502 6.73 10.51 12.48
CA ASN A 502 6.55 9.14 12.96
C ASN A 502 5.64 8.26 12.08
N ALA A 503 5.33 8.66 10.84
CA ALA A 503 4.58 7.80 9.94
C ALA A 503 5.32 6.48 9.71
N ASN A 504 4.59 5.35 9.73
CA ASN A 504 5.15 4.05 9.40
C ASN A 504 4.91 3.78 7.90
N TRP A 505 5.98 3.71 7.10
CA TRP A 505 5.84 3.43 5.65
C TRP A 505 5.68 1.94 5.34
N HIS A 506 5.80 1.09 6.35
CA HIS A 506 5.60 -0.36 6.27
C HIS A 506 4.72 -0.82 7.44
N PRO A 507 3.45 -0.37 7.48
CA PRO A 507 2.53 -0.87 8.49
C PRO A 507 2.34 -2.37 8.34
N SER A 508 2.20 -3.06 9.47
CA SER A 508 1.68 -4.44 9.49
C SER A 508 0.14 -4.42 9.45
N ASN A 509 -0.50 -5.59 9.32
CA ASN A 509 -1.96 -5.72 9.37
C ASN A 509 -2.66 -4.81 8.34
N THR A 510 -2.16 -4.80 7.10
CA THR A 510 -2.72 -4.03 5.97
C THR A 510 -3.87 -4.76 5.27
N ASP A 511 -4.15 -6.00 5.68
CA ASP A 511 -5.16 -6.88 5.08
C ASP A 511 -6.23 -7.19 6.12
N LEU A 512 -7.46 -6.75 5.84
CA LEU A 512 -8.63 -6.92 6.69
C LEU A 512 -8.91 -8.40 7.02
N SER A 513 -8.58 -9.33 6.11
CA SER A 513 -8.85 -10.75 6.29
C SER A 513 -7.94 -11.42 7.34
N THR A 514 -6.79 -10.82 7.64
CA THR A 514 -5.83 -11.35 8.61
C THR A 514 -5.62 -10.43 9.81
N ALA A 515 -5.93 -9.15 9.68
CA ALA A 515 -5.68 -8.14 10.70
C ALA A 515 -6.51 -8.33 11.98
N CYS A 516 -7.74 -8.85 11.86
CA CYS A 516 -8.73 -8.81 12.93
C CYS A 516 -9.25 -10.20 13.35
N GLY A 517 -8.44 -11.23 13.12
CA GLY A 517 -8.68 -12.59 13.60
C GLY A 517 -9.86 -13.31 12.93
N GLN A 518 -10.08 -14.56 13.35
CA GLN A 518 -11.15 -15.45 12.89
C GLN A 518 -12.21 -15.67 13.99
N GLU A 519 -13.34 -16.29 13.64
CA GLU A 519 -14.49 -16.46 14.55
C GLU A 519 -14.09 -17.12 15.86
N ASN A 520 -13.17 -18.09 15.83
CA ASN A 520 -12.71 -18.84 16.99
C ASN A 520 -11.61 -18.13 17.81
N SER A 521 -11.26 -16.88 17.47
CA SER A 521 -10.23 -16.12 18.20
C SER A 521 -10.69 -15.81 19.61
N ILE A 522 -9.85 -16.06 20.61
CA ILE A 522 -10.08 -15.68 22.02
C ILE A 522 -9.43 -14.34 22.37
N SER A 523 -8.52 -13.87 21.53
CA SER A 523 -7.88 -12.57 21.62
C SER A 523 -7.48 -12.07 20.23
N VAL A 524 -7.65 -10.77 19.99
CA VAL A 524 -7.27 -10.11 18.74
C VAL A 524 -6.52 -8.82 19.09
N ARG A 525 -5.57 -8.42 18.24
CA ARG A 525 -4.95 -7.09 18.29
C ARG A 525 -5.26 -6.37 16.99
N GLU A 526 -5.80 -5.18 17.10
CA GLU A 526 -6.03 -4.28 15.97
C GLU A 526 -5.17 -3.01 16.13
N VAL A 527 -4.58 -2.54 15.03
CA VAL A 527 -3.57 -1.47 15.04
C VAL A 527 -3.75 -0.53 13.86
N LEU A 528 -3.94 0.76 14.16
CA LEU A 528 -3.90 1.83 13.17
C LEU A 528 -2.64 2.68 13.35
N ASP A 529 -1.68 2.47 12.46
CA ASP A 529 -0.37 3.12 12.46
C ASP A 529 -0.44 4.59 12.03
N VAL A 530 0.57 5.35 12.43
CA VAL A 530 0.66 6.78 12.10
C VAL A 530 0.79 6.97 10.58
N GLY A 531 -0.03 7.86 10.03
CA GLY A 531 -0.10 8.17 8.60
C GLY A 531 -1.00 7.22 7.80
N SER A 532 -1.44 6.12 8.40
CA SER A 532 -2.35 5.14 7.78
C SER A 532 -3.81 5.45 8.09
N GLY A 533 -4.68 5.03 7.17
CA GLY A 533 -6.13 5.09 7.31
C GLY A 533 -6.78 3.73 7.14
N ASP A 534 -8.00 3.66 7.64
CA ASP A 534 -8.87 2.50 7.64
C ASP A 534 -10.14 2.83 6.85
N THR A 535 -10.24 2.28 5.63
CA THR A 535 -11.32 2.54 4.67
C THR A 535 -12.28 1.37 4.60
N TYR A 536 -13.57 1.70 4.66
CA TYR A 536 -14.66 0.77 4.34
C TYR A 536 -15.57 1.32 3.27
N THR A 537 -15.98 0.46 2.34
CA THR A 537 -17.10 0.72 1.43
C THR A 537 -18.40 0.28 2.11
N GLN A 538 -19.41 1.14 2.05
CA GLN A 538 -20.72 0.97 2.68
C GLN A 538 -21.77 0.83 1.57
N ASP A 539 -21.95 -0.38 1.08
CA ASP A 539 -22.81 -0.73 -0.06
C ASP A 539 -24.04 -1.53 0.36
N LEU A 540 -23.92 -2.33 1.42
CA LEU A 540 -25.01 -3.17 1.94
C LEU A 540 -26.05 -2.40 2.77
N PRO A 541 -27.33 -2.81 2.73
CA PRO A 541 -28.38 -2.34 3.62
C PRO A 541 -27.95 -2.41 5.10
N GLY A 542 -28.23 -1.33 5.83
CA GLY A 542 -27.78 -1.16 7.21
C GLY A 542 -26.38 -0.54 7.36
N GLN A 543 -25.54 -0.62 6.33
CA GLN A 543 -24.26 0.11 6.25
C GLN A 543 -24.42 1.42 5.47
N SER A 544 -25.12 1.36 4.34
CA SER A 544 -25.52 2.51 3.52
C SER A 544 -26.73 3.27 4.10
N PHE A 545 -27.04 4.46 3.57
CA PHE A 545 -28.22 5.22 4.01
C PHE A 545 -29.45 4.87 3.17
N ASP A 546 -30.55 4.43 3.79
CA ASP A 546 -31.85 4.34 3.11
C ASP A 546 -32.33 5.76 2.76
N ILE A 547 -32.34 6.09 1.47
CA ILE A 547 -32.75 7.39 0.93
C ILE A 547 -34.12 7.35 0.23
N THR A 548 -34.81 6.21 0.30
CA THR A 548 -36.04 5.90 -0.45
C THR A 548 -37.11 6.97 -0.28
N ASN A 549 -37.32 7.41 0.96
CA ASN A 549 -38.40 8.34 1.33
C ASN A 549 -37.87 9.75 1.66
N LEU A 550 -36.59 10.03 1.40
CA LEU A 550 -36.02 11.34 1.68
C LEU A 550 -36.42 12.36 0.59
N PRO A 551 -36.78 13.60 0.97
CA PRO A 551 -37.00 14.66 0.01
C PRO A 551 -35.81 14.89 -0.92
N ASN A 552 -36.08 15.46 -2.10
CA ASN A 552 -35.00 15.98 -2.95
C ASN A 552 -34.36 17.19 -2.27
N GLY A 553 -33.03 17.31 -2.36
CA GLY A 553 -32.33 18.43 -1.73
C GLY A 553 -30.86 18.19 -1.46
N THR A 554 -30.25 19.15 -0.77
CA THR A 554 -28.86 19.08 -0.32
C THR A 554 -28.77 18.34 1.01
N TYR A 555 -27.86 17.38 1.06
CA TYR A 555 -27.51 16.63 2.26
C TYR A 555 -25.99 16.59 2.45
N TYR A 556 -25.56 16.14 3.63
CA TYR A 556 -24.17 15.94 3.97
C TYR A 556 -23.98 14.57 4.61
N ILE A 557 -23.11 13.74 4.02
CA ILE A 557 -22.60 12.56 4.71
C ILE A 557 -21.58 13.03 5.73
N GLN A 558 -21.78 12.68 6.98
CA GLN A 558 -20.85 12.90 8.07
C GLN A 558 -20.16 11.58 8.41
N VAL A 559 -18.82 11.62 8.37
CA VAL A 559 -17.97 10.59 8.94
C VAL A 559 -17.45 11.15 10.26
N LEU A 560 -17.71 10.45 11.36
CA LEU A 560 -17.30 10.85 12.71
C LEU A 560 -16.49 9.73 13.35
N ALA A 561 -15.22 9.97 13.63
CA ALA A 561 -14.35 9.05 14.37
C ALA A 561 -14.58 9.16 15.88
N ASN A 562 -14.42 8.05 16.61
CA ASN A 562 -14.48 7.97 18.08
C ASN A 562 -15.67 8.75 18.69
N PRO A 563 -16.91 8.51 18.23
CA PRO A 563 -18.08 9.33 18.57
C PRO A 563 -18.34 9.43 20.09
N GLU A 564 -18.09 8.34 20.82
CA GLU A 564 -18.31 8.25 22.27
C GLU A 564 -17.06 8.62 23.10
N ASN A 565 -15.98 9.08 22.46
CA ASN A 565 -14.70 9.44 23.09
C ASN A 565 -14.10 8.32 23.99
N ARG A 566 -14.37 7.05 23.63
CA ARG A 566 -13.83 5.89 24.36
C ARG A 566 -12.34 5.73 24.15
N LEU A 567 -11.88 5.95 22.92
CA LEU A 567 -10.46 5.93 22.57
C LEU A 567 -9.81 7.21 23.07
N LYS A 568 -8.61 7.09 23.63
CA LYS A 568 -7.79 8.23 24.09
C LYS A 568 -6.89 8.68 22.96
N GLU A 569 -7.13 9.89 22.51
CA GLU A 569 -6.40 10.56 21.43
C GLU A 569 -5.96 11.96 21.87
N THR A 570 -5.22 12.65 21.02
CA THR A 570 -4.69 13.99 21.32
C THR A 570 -5.70 15.11 21.10
N ASN A 571 -6.65 14.92 20.18
CA ASN A 571 -7.64 15.92 19.82
C ASN A 571 -8.92 15.22 19.34
N HIS A 572 -10.06 15.58 19.94
CA HIS A 572 -11.38 15.06 19.57
C HIS A 572 -12.16 16.04 18.66
N LYS A 573 -11.65 17.26 18.45
CA LYS A 573 -12.36 18.34 17.73
C LYS A 573 -12.22 18.25 16.20
N ASN A 574 -11.41 17.34 15.71
CA ASN A 574 -11.05 17.13 14.31
C ASN A 574 -11.50 15.75 13.79
N ASN A 575 -12.38 15.07 14.54
CA ASN A 575 -12.85 13.73 14.22
C ASN A 575 -13.92 13.69 13.13
N SER A 576 -14.50 14.84 12.78
CA SER A 576 -15.65 14.91 11.86
C SER A 576 -15.25 15.46 10.49
N ALA A 577 -15.67 14.76 9.43
CA ALA A 577 -15.60 15.22 8.06
C ALA A 577 -17.00 15.21 7.42
N LEU A 578 -17.27 16.20 6.58
CA LEU A 578 -18.54 16.35 5.87
C LEU A 578 -18.34 16.27 4.36
N ARG A 579 -19.20 15.50 3.70
CA ARG A 579 -19.27 15.38 2.25
C ARG A 579 -20.63 15.79 1.73
N LYS A 580 -20.69 16.88 0.95
CA LYS A 580 -21.94 17.35 0.33
C LYS A 580 -22.40 16.38 -0.76
N VAL A 581 -23.70 16.08 -0.77
CA VAL A 581 -24.42 15.36 -1.82
C VAL A 581 -25.73 16.06 -2.13
N VAL A 582 -26.27 15.89 -3.34
CA VAL A 582 -27.57 16.42 -3.74
C VAL A 582 -28.43 15.26 -4.22
N LEU A 583 -29.49 14.95 -3.48
CA LEU A 583 -30.43 13.87 -3.79
C LEU A 583 -31.53 14.39 -4.71
N GLY A 584 -31.85 13.59 -5.72
CA GLY A 584 -32.90 13.83 -6.71
C GLY A 584 -33.66 12.56 -7.06
N GLY A 585 -34.44 12.63 -8.14
CA GLY A 585 -35.21 11.49 -8.64
C GLY A 585 -36.51 11.24 -7.89
N LYS A 586 -37.06 10.04 -8.07
CA LYS A 586 -38.31 9.55 -7.46
C LYS A 586 -38.00 8.29 -6.64
N LYS A 587 -38.93 7.87 -5.79
CA LYS A 587 -38.84 6.59 -5.07
C LYS A 587 -38.66 5.41 -6.06
N GLY A 588 -37.72 4.52 -5.78
CA GLY A 588 -37.31 3.40 -6.65
C GLY A 588 -36.45 3.82 -7.86
N ALA A 589 -36.08 5.09 -7.94
CA ALA A 589 -35.26 5.66 -9.01
C ALA A 589 -34.56 6.93 -8.51
N ARG A 590 -33.94 6.84 -7.33
CA ARG A 590 -33.24 7.99 -6.72
C ARG A 590 -31.96 8.28 -7.51
N THR A 591 -31.55 9.55 -7.52
CA THR A 591 -30.29 9.97 -8.13
C THR A 591 -29.46 10.77 -7.12
N VAL A 592 -28.15 10.72 -7.27
CA VAL A 592 -27.21 11.54 -6.49
C VAL A 592 -26.31 12.35 -7.42
N LYS A 593 -26.15 13.64 -7.11
CA LYS A 593 -25.06 14.46 -7.65
C LYS A 593 -24.07 14.75 -6.54
N VAL A 594 -22.78 14.60 -6.83
CA VAL A 594 -21.74 14.78 -5.82
C VAL A 594 -20.75 15.85 -6.26
N PRO A 595 -20.88 17.10 -5.76
CA PRO A 595 -19.96 18.19 -6.12
C PRO A 595 -18.51 17.87 -5.72
N ALA A 596 -17.50 18.39 -6.40
CA ALA A 596 -16.11 18.23 -5.96
C ALA A 596 -15.89 18.74 -4.52
N HIS A 597 -15.04 18.07 -3.75
CA HIS A 597 -14.59 18.56 -2.45
C HIS A 597 -13.33 19.39 -2.67
N HIS A 598 -13.51 20.71 -2.87
CA HIS A 598 -12.44 21.60 -3.30
C HIS A 598 -11.80 21.12 -4.62
N LEU A 599 -10.49 20.88 -4.68
CA LEU A 599 -9.82 20.38 -5.89
C LEU A 599 -9.95 18.86 -6.07
N VAL A 600 -10.57 18.15 -5.12
CA VAL A 600 -10.72 16.70 -5.17
C VAL A 600 -12.05 16.34 -5.83
N ASN A 601 -11.97 15.77 -7.03
CA ASN A 601 -13.11 15.13 -7.69
C ASN A 601 -12.96 13.61 -7.61
N ALA A 602 -13.79 12.98 -6.79
CA ALA A 602 -13.63 11.59 -6.37
C ALA A 602 -14.92 10.75 -6.56
N ASN A 603 -15.83 11.22 -7.42
CA ASN A 603 -17.08 10.57 -7.82
C ASN A 603 -17.39 10.83 -9.28
#